data_AF-A0A963PTF7-F1
#
_entry.id   AF-A0A963PTF7-F1
#
_cell.length_a   1.000
_cell.length_b   1.000
_cell.length_c   1.000
_cell.angle_alpha   90.00
_cell.angle_beta   90.00
_cell.angle_gamma   90.00
#
_symmetry.space_group_name_H-M   'P 1'
#
loop_
_entity.id
_entity.type
_entity.pdbx_description
1 polymer ?
#
loop_
_entity_poly.entity_id
_entity_poly.type
_entity_poly.pdbx_seq_one_letter_code
_entity_poly.pdbx_strand_id
1 'polypeptide(L)' 'MTQDPPITEIWPGASYPRGAHWDGQGVNFALFSQHAEKVELCLFDGTGRHERQRIVLRER' A
#
# COMPACT_ATOMS: atom_id res chain seq x y z
N MET A 1 7.35 -21.13 -4.06
CA MET A 1 8.12 -20.09 -4.79
C MET A 1 7.14 -19.31 -5.66
N THR A 2 6.22 -18.56 -5.05
CA THR A 2 5.25 -17.73 -5.80
C THR A 2 5.82 -16.33 -5.88
N GLN A 3 6.47 -16.04 -7.01
CA GLN A 3 6.99 -14.73 -7.30
C GLN A 3 5.85 -13.91 -7.93
N ASP A 4 5.00 -13.28 -7.11
CA ASP A 4 3.98 -12.38 -7.66
C ASP A 4 4.68 -11.24 -8.45
N PRO A 5 4.07 -10.71 -9.51
CA PRO A 5 4.64 -9.56 -10.20
C PRO A 5 4.70 -8.33 -9.28
N PRO A 6 5.69 -7.44 -9.46
CA PRO A 6 5.73 -6.16 -8.74
C PRO A 6 4.50 -5.30 -9.12
N ILE A 7 4.05 -4.46 -8.18
CA ILE A 7 3.01 -3.48 -8.47
C ILE A 7 3.59 -2.40 -9.36
N THR A 8 3.03 -2.25 -10.56
CA THR A 8 3.48 -1.29 -11.59
C THR A 8 2.57 -0.08 -11.73
N GLU A 9 1.34 -0.18 -11.27
CA GLU A 9 0.33 0.87 -11.38
C GLU A 9 -0.15 1.30 -9.99
N ILE A 10 -0.14 2.61 -9.74
CA ILE A 10 -0.58 3.21 -8.47
C ILE A 10 -1.63 4.26 -8.78
N TRP A 11 -2.82 4.07 -8.23
CA TRP A 11 -3.92 5.02 -8.36
C TRP A 11 -3.97 5.95 -7.13
N PRO A 12 -4.56 7.16 -7.26
CA PRO A 12 -4.68 8.10 -6.14
C PRO A 12 -5.46 7.56 -4.94
N GLY A 13 -6.30 6.55 -5.14
CA GLY A 13 -7.17 5.99 -4.10
C GLY A 13 -8.19 7.00 -3.55
N ALA A 14 -8.72 6.67 -2.37
CA ALA A 14 -9.65 7.48 -1.59
C ALA A 14 -9.22 7.53 -0.12
N SER A 15 -9.44 8.67 0.54
CA SER A 15 -9.09 8.88 1.96
C SER A 15 -9.94 8.06 2.94
N TYR A 16 -10.96 7.35 2.44
CA TYR A 16 -11.86 6.49 3.21
C TYR A 16 -12.29 5.28 2.36
N PRO A 17 -12.51 4.08 2.94
CA PRO A 17 -12.34 3.73 4.36
C PRO A 17 -10.87 3.69 4.78
N ARG A 18 -10.60 4.03 6.05
CA ARG A 18 -9.27 3.91 6.64
C ARG A 18 -8.85 2.44 6.73
N GLY A 19 -7.56 2.18 6.55
CA GLY A 19 -6.97 0.85 6.47
C GLY A 19 -6.75 0.40 5.04
N ALA A 20 -6.65 -0.91 4.87
CA ALA A 20 -6.53 -1.57 3.57
C ALA A 20 -7.90 -2.13 3.17
N HIS A 21 -8.45 -1.68 2.05
CA HIS A 21 -9.77 -2.09 1.57
C HIS A 21 -9.70 -2.59 0.14
N TRP A 22 -10.14 -3.82 -0.10
CA TRP A 22 -10.22 -4.40 -1.44
C TRP A 22 -11.52 -3.97 -2.13
N ASP A 23 -11.40 -3.34 -3.30
CA ASP A 23 -12.55 -2.82 -4.08
C ASP A 23 -12.96 -3.71 -5.26
N GLY A 24 -12.28 -4.84 -5.46
CA GLY A 24 -12.50 -5.75 -6.59
C GLY A 24 -11.48 -5.61 -7.73
N GLN A 25 -10.76 -4.48 -7.80
CA GLN A 25 -9.70 -4.23 -8.79
C GLN A 25 -8.33 -4.03 -8.14
N GLY A 26 -8.31 -3.50 -6.91
CA GLY A 26 -7.12 -3.18 -6.16
C GLY A 26 -7.39 -3.07 -4.66
N VAL A 27 -6.34 -2.76 -3.92
CA VAL A 27 -6.44 -2.42 -2.49
C VAL A 27 -6.26 -0.92 -2.33
N ASN A 28 -7.30 -0.24 -1.84
CA ASN A 28 -7.20 1.13 -1.37
C ASN A 28 -6.58 1.18 0.01
N PHE A 29 -5.51 1.95 0.17
CA PHE A 29 -4.88 2.21 1.47
C PHE A 29 -5.13 3.65 1.90
N ALA A 30 -5.77 3.83 3.04
CA ALA A 30 -5.96 5.16 3.64
C ALA A 30 -5.54 5.16 5.10
N LEU A 31 -4.66 6.08 5.48
CA LEU A 31 -4.27 6.26 6.87
C LEU A 31 -4.22 7.75 7.22
N PHE A 32 -4.52 8.05 8.47
CA PHE A 32 -4.39 9.40 9.02
C PHE A 32 -3.15 9.43 9.92
N SER A 33 -2.31 10.44 9.72
CA SER A 33 -1.23 10.77 10.62
C SER A 33 -1.18 12.28 10.83
N GLN A 34 -1.20 12.71 12.08
CA GLN A 34 -1.16 14.12 12.44
C GLN A 34 0.23 14.75 12.26
N HIS A 35 1.29 13.92 12.30
CA HIS A 35 2.69 14.37 12.39
C HIS A 35 3.64 13.65 11.43
N ALA A 36 3.14 12.77 10.54
CA ALA A 36 4.02 12.09 9.60
C ALA A 36 4.50 13.06 8.52
N GLU A 37 5.82 13.14 8.36
CA GLU A 37 6.45 13.84 7.23
C GLU A 37 6.43 12.99 5.95
N LYS A 38 6.36 11.67 6.10
CA LYS A 38 6.31 10.69 5.01
C LYS A 38 5.64 9.41 5.46
N VAL A 39 4.90 8.78 4.55
CA VAL A 39 4.31 7.46 4.74
C VAL A 39 4.77 6.54 3.62
N GLU A 40 5.16 5.31 3.98
CA GLU A 40 5.55 4.27 3.03
C GLU A 40 4.77 2.99 3.31
N LEU A 41 4.21 2.39 2.27
CA LEU A 41 3.61 1.06 2.29
C LEU A 41 4.68 0.04 1.92
N CYS A 42 5.02 -0.82 2.86
CA CYS A 42 5.90 -1.96 2.65
C CYS A 42 5.06 -3.22 2.40
N LEU A 43 5.26 -3.83 1.24
CA LEU A 43 4.64 -5.08 0.84
C LEU A 43 5.62 -6.22 1.08
N PHE A 44 5.17 -7.26 1.75
CA PHE A 44 5.99 -8.42 2.09
C PHE A 44 5.55 -9.65 1.29
N ASP A 45 6.42 -10.66 1.25
CA ASP A 45 6.03 -11.98 0.76
C ASP A 45 5.02 -12.68 1.69
N GLY A 46 4.46 -13.80 1.25
CA GLY A 46 3.51 -14.57 2.05
C GLY A 46 4.07 -15.14 3.36
N THR A 47 5.39 -15.09 3.56
CA THR A 47 6.04 -15.48 4.82
C THR A 47 6.22 -14.29 5.78
N GLY A 48 6.05 -13.05 5.28
CA GLY A 48 6.27 -11.82 6.01
C GLY A 48 7.74 -11.48 6.28
N ARG A 49 8.69 -12.28 5.78
CA ARG A 49 10.12 -12.14 6.12
C ARG A 49 10.89 -11.22 5.19
N HIS A 50 10.45 -11.12 3.94
CA HIS A 50 11.12 -10.30 2.93
C HIS A 50 10.20 -9.19 2.44
N GLU A 51 10.66 -7.94 2.58
CA GLU A 51 10.04 -6.80 1.91
C GLU A 51 10.28 -6.96 0.40
N ARG A 52 9.18 -6.94 -0.36
CA ARG A 52 9.17 -7.10 -1.81
C ARG A 52 9.14 -5.78 -2.53
N GLN A 53 8.38 -4.83 -1.99
CA GLN A 53 8.21 -3.53 -2.60
C GLN A 53 7.83 -2.50 -1.55
N ARG A 54 8.33 -1.28 -1.75
CA ARG A 54 8.03 -0.11 -0.95
C ARG A 54 7.40 0.96 -1.84
N ILE A 55 6.27 1.48 -1.42
CA ILE A 55 5.50 2.48 -2.16
C ILE A 55 5.30 3.69 -1.27
N VAL A 56 5.71 4.87 -1.73
CA VAL A 56 5.47 6.12 -1.00
C VAL A 56 4.00 6.50 -1.14
N LEU A 57 3.28 6.60 -0.03
CA LEU A 57 1.94 7.16 -0.01
C LEU A 57 2.07 8.68 -0.09
N ARG A 58 1.53 9.23 -1.17
CA ARG A 58 1.49 10.67 -1.37
C ARG A 58 0.25 11.22 -0.67
N GLU A 59 0.43 12.33 0.03
CA GLU A 59 -0.70 13.12 0.50
C GLU A 59 -1.56 13.56 -0.69
N ARG A 60 -2.86 13.69 -0.45
CA ARG A 60 -3.81 14.23 -1.41
C ARG A 60 -4.55 15.41 -0.80
#